data_AF-A0A9E0FGK0-F1
#
_entry.id   AF-A0A9E0FGK0-F1
#
_cell.length_a   1.000
_cell.length_b   1.000
_cell.length_c   1.000
_cell.angle_alpha   90.00
_cell.angle_beta   90.00
_cell.angle_gamma   90.00
#
_symmetry.space_group_name_H-M   'P 1'
#
loop_
_entity.id
_entity.type
_entity.pdbx_description
1 polymer ?
#
loop_
_entity_poly.entity_id
_entity_poly.type
_entity_poly.pdbx_seq_one_letter_code
_entity_poly.pdbx_strand_id
1 'polypeptide(L)' 'MINCTVFNLQGTAIFSLYNVSGKIEIQTENWPSGVYYIQQYINGTYQTDAVVKIDK' A
#
# COMPACT_ATOMS: atom_id res chain seq x y z
N MET A 1 1.46 -15.54 2.84
CA MET A 1 2.37 -14.82 1.92
C MET A 1 1.64 -13.60 1.40
N ILE A 2 2.24 -12.42 1.49
CA ILE A 2 1.62 -11.14 1.09
C ILE A 2 2.56 -10.44 0.11
N ASN A 3 2.09 -10.13 -1.09
CA ASN A 3 2.71 -9.14 -1.96
C ASN A 3 1.87 -7.86 -1.90
N CYS A 4 2.42 -6.76 -1.42
CA CYS A 4 1.73 -5.49 -1.25
C CYS A 4 2.37 -4.43 -2.17
N THR A 5 1.55 -3.70 -2.90
CA THR A 5 1.98 -2.55 -3.70
C THR A 5 1.05 -1.38 -3.42
N VAL A 6 1.60 -0.19 -3.21
CA VAL A 6 0.84 1.04 -2.97
C VAL A 6 1.03 1.98 -4.15
N PHE A 7 -0.09 2.53 -4.62
CA PHE A 7 -0.16 3.46 -5.73
C PHE A 7 -0.66 4.83 -5.25
N ASN A 8 -0.14 5.90 -5.83
CA ASN A 8 -0.71 7.24 -5.66
C ASN A 8 -1.94 7.45 -6.57
N LEU A 9 -2.57 8.63 -6.49
CA LEU A 9 -3.76 8.95 -7.28
C LEU A 9 -3.54 8.90 -8.80
N GLN A 10 -2.30 9.09 -9.26
CA GLN A 10 -1.92 9.00 -10.68
C GLN A 10 -1.70 7.54 -11.14
N GLY A 11 -1.90 6.56 -10.26
CA GLY A 11 -1.65 5.15 -10.54
C GLY A 11 -0.16 4.77 -10.55
N THR A 12 0.72 5.64 -10.06
CA THR A 12 2.16 5.34 -9.95
C THR A 12 2.42 4.52 -8.70
N ALA A 13 3.10 3.38 -8.84
CA ALA A 13 3.55 2.59 -7.70
C ALA A 13 4.66 3.33 -6.95
N ILE A 14 4.42 3.62 -5.67
CA ILE A 14 5.37 4.35 -4.80
C ILE A 14 5.99 3.46 -3.73
N PHE A 15 5.42 2.28 -3.51
CA PHE A 15 5.91 1.29 -2.57
C PHE A 15 5.55 -0.11 -3.05
N SER A 16 6.45 -1.07 -2.89
CA SER A 16 6.18 -2.48 -3.11
C SER A 16 7.00 -3.33 -2.16
N LEU A 17 6.35 -4.30 -1.50
CA LEU A 17 6.98 -5.20 -0.56
C LEU A 17 6.39 -6.61 -0.65
N TYR A 18 7.27 -7.59 -0.69
CA TYR A 18 6.93 -8.99 -0.47
C TYR A 18 7.22 -9.37 0.99
N ASN A 19 6.24 -9.94 1.68
CA ASN A 19 6.36 -10.32 3.07
C ASN A 19 5.71 -11.69 3.37
N VAL A 20 6.39 -12.49 4.19
CA VAL A 20 5.94 -13.82 4.64
C VAL A 20 5.41 -13.82 6.08
N SER A 21 5.66 -12.78 6.87
CA SER A 21 5.33 -12.69 8.30
C SER A 21 3.86 -12.33 8.60
N GLY A 22 3.04 -12.07 7.59
CA GLY A 22 1.61 -11.81 7.74
C GLY A 22 1.23 -10.39 8.18
N LYS A 23 2.20 -9.55 8.55
CA LYS A 23 2.00 -8.13 8.86
C LYS A 23 2.94 -7.26 8.01
N ILE A 24 2.42 -6.18 7.44
CA ILE A 24 3.21 -5.16 6.73
C ILE A 24 3.00 -3.82 7.44
N GLU A 25 4.10 -3.14 7.73
CA GLU A 25 4.11 -1.77 8.22
C GLU A 25 4.74 -0.88 7.14
N ILE A 26 4.09 0.25 6.83
CA ILE A 26 4.53 1.17 5.78
C ILE A 26 4.74 2.54 6.41
N GLN A 27 5.97 3.03 6.33
CA GLN A 27 6.36 4.38 6.73
C GLN A 27 5.94 5.36 5.65
N THR A 28 5.18 6.40 6.02
CA THR A 28 4.54 7.34 5.08
C THR A 28 4.88 8.81 5.38
N GLU A 29 5.84 9.06 6.27
CA GLU A 29 6.14 10.41 6.78
C GLU A 29 6.50 11.39 5.66
N ASN A 30 7.18 10.91 4.62
CA ASN A 30 7.62 11.72 3.47
C ASN A 30 6.62 11.69 2.29
N TRP A 31 5.47 11.04 2.45
CA TRP A 31 4.47 10.99 1.38
C TRP A 31 3.58 12.22 1.47
N PRO A 32 3.19 12.86 0.36
CA PRO A 32 2.22 13.95 0.41
C PRO A 32 0.88 13.55 1.05
N SER A 33 0.10 14.53 1.48
CA SER A 33 -1.32 14.29 1.74
C SER A 33 -2.03 13.89 0.43
N GLY A 34 -2.97 12.95 0.52
CA GLY A 34 -3.69 12.44 -0.65
C GLY A 34 -4.31 11.07 -0.46
N VAL A 35 -4.93 10.56 -1.53
CA VAL A 35 -5.49 9.20 -1.59
C VAL A 35 -4.43 8.24 -2.12
N TYR A 36 -4.31 7.09 -1.46
CA TYR A 36 -3.43 6.00 -1.84
C TYR A 36 -4.21 4.71 -1.99
N TYR A 37 -3.89 3.94 -3.03
CA TYR A 37 -4.51 2.65 -3.30
C TYR A 37 -3.53 1.54 -2.95
N ILE A 38 -3.99 0.55 -2.20
CA ILE A 38 -3.18 -0.56 -1.73
C ILE A 38 -3.70 -1.81 -2.46
N GLN A 39 -2.84 -2.48 -3.22
CA GLN A 39 -3.11 -3.78 -3.79
C GLN A 39 -2.31 -4.84 -3.03
N GLN A 40 -2.99 -5.88 -2.57
CA GLN A 40 -2.40 -6.99 -1.85
C GLN A 40 -2.73 -8.31 -2.55
N TYR A 41 -1.74 -9.18 -2.70
CA TYR A 41 -1.94 -10.57 -3.08
C TYR A 41 -1.64 -11.45 -1.87
N ILE A 42 -2.70 -11.98 -1.26
CA ILE A 42 -2.63 -12.76 -0.02
C ILE A 42 -3.15 -14.16 -0.32
N ASN A 43 -2.28 -15.16 -0.13
CA ASN A 43 -2.65 -16.58 -0.22
C ASN A 43 -3.48 -16.93 -1.48
N GLY A 44 -3.08 -16.41 -2.66
CA GLY A 44 -3.76 -16.71 -3.92
C GLY A 44 -4.87 -15.73 -4.32
N THR A 45 -5.19 -14.74 -3.48
CA THR A 45 -6.30 -13.81 -3.71
C THR A 45 -5.82 -12.37 -3.76
N TYR A 46 -6.33 -11.60 -4.73
CA TYR A 46 -6.13 -10.16 -4.76
C TYR A 46 -7.14 -9.44 -3.87
N GLN A 47 -6.64 -8.50 -3.08
CA GLN A 47 -7.41 -7.55 -2.29
C GLN A 47 -6.95 -6.14 -2.64
N THR A 48 -7.88 -5.20 -2.60
CA THR A 48 -7.61 -3.79 -2.86
C THR A 48 -8.28 -2.95 -1.80
N ASP A 49 -7.55 -1.95 -1.30
CA ASP A 49 -8.02 -0.98 -0.32
C ASP A 49 -7.60 0.43 -0.73
N ALA A 50 -8.21 1.45 -0.12
CA ALA A 50 -7.86 2.85 -0.31
C ALA A 50 -7.76 3.58 1.03
N VAL A 51 -6.71 4.35 1.21
CA VAL A 51 -6.46 5.13 2.42
C VAL A 51 -6.25 6.60 2.07
N VAL A 52 -6.74 7.49 2.94
CA VAL A 52 -6.53 8.94 2.82
C VAL A 52 -5.51 9.36 3.86
N LYS A 53 -4.37 9.88 3.40
CA LYS A 53 -3.39 10.53 4.26
C LYS A 53 -3.71 12.02 4.34
N ILE A 54 -3.80 12.52 5.57
CA ILE A 54 -4.00 13.93 5.87
C ILE A 54 -2.89 14.34 6.84
N ASP A 55 -2.01 15.24 6.40
CA ASP A 55 -1.02 15.87 7.27
C ASP A 55 -1.71 16.76 8.29
N LYS A 56 -1.23 16.71 9.53
CA LYS A 56 -1.71 17.55 10.62
C LYS A 56 -1.01 18.90 10.63
#